data_AF-A0A5C6BB81-F1
#
_entry.id   AF-A0A5C6BB81-F1
#
_cell.length_a   1.000
_cell.length_b   1.000
_cell.length_c   1.000
_cell.angle_alpha   90.00
_cell.angle_beta   90.00
_cell.angle_gamma   90.00
#
_symmetry.space_group_name_H-M   'P 1'
#
loop_
_entity.id
_entity.type
_entity.pdbx_description
1 polymer ?
#
loop_
_entity_poly.entity_id
_entity_poly.type
_entity_poly.pdbx_seq_one_letter_code
_entity_poly.pdbx_strand_id
1 'polypeptide(L)'
;MRSIRWMTGLAALGLFAFLATDVMAQGGGRGPGGPGGRGGFGGGPPGGFGRGGGDMSMGLLRIDAVKKELELMPDQEEALKKLEAERPERGERPNFDFQNATDEERQAFFDKRMKEQEEQTAKMREKLEEVLFPEQIDRLDEIALQLQGIMALSNPKVQKELEITEAQQKEMTEKRDGMREKMRGMMQEAFQSGDRDKIREMMTKAQKDSETELLGVLTSDQKAKFEKMKGEKFEMPEGQGFGGFGRGGPGGGPGGPGGQRGQRGGDRGQRGGGDRPAAE
;
A
#
# COMPACT_ATOMS: atom_id res chain seq x y z
N MET A 1 -47.16 -25.03 -12.66
CA MET A 1 -48.26 -24.02 -12.75
C MET A 1 -48.09 -23.10 -11.55
N ARG A 2 -47.84 -21.79 -11.58
CA ARG A 2 -47.87 -20.67 -12.55
C ARG A 2 -46.81 -19.67 -12.02
N SER A 3 -45.72 -19.36 -12.75
CA SER A 3 -45.53 -18.17 -13.60
C SER A 3 -45.94 -16.82 -12.97
N ILE A 4 -44.99 -15.87 -12.89
CA ILE A 4 -45.13 -14.48 -13.39
C ILE A 4 -43.72 -13.83 -13.45
N ARG A 5 -43.31 -13.47 -14.67
CA ARG A 5 -42.15 -12.65 -15.05
C ARG A 5 -42.64 -11.22 -15.21
N TRP A 6 -41.84 -10.22 -14.85
CA TRP A 6 -42.03 -8.85 -15.34
C TRP A 6 -40.74 -8.39 -16.04
N MET A 7 -40.86 -8.24 -17.36
CA MET A 7 -39.93 -7.54 -18.25
C MET A 7 -40.65 -6.29 -18.75
N THR A 8 -39.99 -5.13 -18.58
CA THR A 8 -40.15 -3.90 -19.38
C THR A 8 -38.80 -3.18 -19.19
N GLY A 9 -37.95 -2.90 -20.17
CA GLY A 9 -38.19 -2.59 -21.58
C GLY A 9 -38.16 -1.08 -21.76
N LEU A 10 -36.96 -0.47 -21.87
CA LEU A 10 -36.77 0.88 -22.41
C LEU A 10 -35.47 0.92 -23.23
N ALA A 11 -35.66 1.16 -24.52
CA ALA A 11 -34.61 1.37 -25.52
C ALA A 11 -34.24 2.86 -25.56
N ALA A 12 -32.95 3.17 -25.57
CA ALA A 12 -32.45 4.49 -25.95
C ALA A 12 -31.33 4.30 -26.99
N LEU A 13 -31.68 4.61 -28.24
CA LEU A 13 -30.78 4.82 -29.36
C LEU A 13 -29.98 6.12 -29.13
N GLY A 14 -28.65 6.03 -29.15
CA GLY A 14 -27.74 7.18 -29.11
C GLY A 14 -26.57 6.94 -30.04
N LEU A 15 -26.50 7.74 -31.10
CA LEU A 15 -25.66 7.65 -32.29
C LEU A 15 -24.15 7.56 -32.01
N PHE A 16 -23.47 6.66 -32.75
CA PHE A 16 -22.02 6.65 -32.96
C PHE A 16 -21.60 7.81 -33.88
N ALA A 17 -20.57 8.56 -33.51
CA ALA A 17 -19.77 9.35 -34.44
C ALA A 17 -18.28 9.08 -34.19
N PHE A 18 -17.66 8.35 -35.11
CA PHE A 18 -16.22 8.15 -35.22
C PHE A 18 -15.59 9.38 -35.89
N LEU A 19 -14.50 9.88 -35.32
CA LEU A 19 -13.45 10.58 -36.06
C LEU A 19 -12.09 10.01 -35.63
N ALA A 20 -11.51 9.20 -36.52
CA ALA A 20 -10.07 9.03 -36.68
C ALA A 20 -9.57 10.27 -37.48
N THR A 21 -8.35 10.77 -37.44
CA THR A 21 -6.98 10.25 -37.23
C THR A 21 -6.16 11.39 -36.55
N ASP A 22 -5.01 11.19 -35.92
CA ASP A 22 -3.73 11.01 -36.62
C ASP A 22 -2.65 10.35 -35.77
N VAL A 23 -1.80 9.70 -36.55
CA VAL A 23 -0.78 8.72 -36.23
C VAL A 23 0.48 9.38 -35.65
N MET A 24 1.21 8.59 -34.88
CA MET A 24 2.48 8.93 -34.24
C MET A 24 3.60 9.30 -35.23
N ALA A 25 4.36 10.34 -34.89
CA ALA A 25 5.73 10.52 -35.35
C ALA A 25 6.57 11.29 -34.31
N GLN A 26 7.13 10.60 -33.32
CA GLN A 26 8.35 11.07 -32.64
C GLN A 26 9.51 10.17 -33.08
N GLY A 27 10.37 10.76 -33.90
CA GLY A 27 11.54 10.13 -34.50
C GLY A 27 12.51 9.61 -33.45
N GLY A 28 13.01 8.41 -33.71
CA GLY A 28 14.09 7.80 -32.95
C GLY A 28 15.40 8.56 -33.09
N GLY A 29 15.84 9.18 -32.01
CA GLY A 29 17.22 9.60 -31.80
C GLY A 29 17.95 8.53 -30.99
N ARG A 30 18.52 7.52 -31.66
CA ARG A 30 19.39 6.51 -31.06
C ARG A 30 20.82 7.05 -31.11
N GLY A 31 21.24 7.75 -30.06
CA GLY A 31 22.63 8.16 -29.84
C GLY A 31 23.45 7.09 -29.09
N PRO A 32 24.78 7.03 -29.28
CA PRO A 32 25.61 5.86 -28.96
C PRO A 32 26.02 5.79 -27.49
N GLY A 33 26.29 4.57 -27.02
CA GLY A 33 26.49 4.23 -25.61
C GLY A 33 27.67 4.88 -24.88
N GLY A 34 27.50 4.95 -23.55
CA GLY A 34 28.56 5.10 -22.57
C GLY A 34 28.40 4.04 -21.46
N PRO A 35 29.47 3.43 -20.94
CA PRO A 35 29.39 2.21 -20.13
C PRO A 35 29.27 2.51 -18.64
N GLY A 36 28.35 1.83 -17.94
CA GLY A 36 28.34 1.81 -16.47
C GLY A 36 26.96 1.78 -15.83
N GLY A 37 26.14 0.78 -16.17
CA GLY A 37 24.88 0.53 -15.47
C GLY A 37 25.11 0.02 -14.05
N ARG A 38 25.26 0.93 -13.08
CA ARG A 38 24.98 0.63 -11.68
C ARG A 38 23.49 0.89 -11.49
N GLY A 39 22.70 -0.19 -11.42
CA GLY A 39 21.29 -0.15 -11.06
C GLY A 39 21.12 0.51 -9.69
N GLY A 40 20.91 1.82 -9.69
CA GLY A 40 20.47 2.57 -8.52
C GLY A 40 19.00 2.27 -8.30
N PHE A 41 18.72 1.34 -7.39
CA PHE A 41 17.48 1.41 -6.62
C PHE A 41 17.40 2.83 -6.07
N GLY A 42 16.47 3.60 -6.61
CA GLY A 42 16.28 5.01 -6.27
C GLY A 42 16.20 5.19 -4.77
N GLY A 43 17.25 5.79 -4.22
CA GLY A 43 17.30 6.30 -2.86
C GLY A 43 16.35 7.46 -2.73
N GLY A 44 15.06 7.17 -2.58
CA GLY A 44 14.24 8.02 -1.74
C GLY A 44 14.76 7.91 -0.30
N PRO A 45 14.68 8.98 0.51
CA PRO A 45 15.02 8.90 1.93
C PRO A 45 14.30 7.69 2.56
N PRO A 46 14.95 6.95 3.49
CA PRO A 46 14.33 5.85 4.21
C PRO A 46 13.31 6.38 5.24
N GLY A 47 12.25 7.00 4.73
CA GLY A 47 11.05 7.46 5.46
C GLY A 47 9.76 6.98 4.77
N GLY A 48 9.87 6.08 3.78
CA GLY A 48 8.76 5.51 3.02
C GLY A 48 7.93 4.45 3.75
N PHE A 49 8.31 4.08 4.97
CA PHE A 49 7.38 3.48 5.92
C PHE A 49 6.64 4.64 6.58
N GLY A 50 5.55 5.05 5.94
CA GLY A 50 4.63 6.05 6.49
C GLY A 50 4.33 5.74 7.94
N ARG A 51 4.07 6.79 8.73
CA ARG A 51 3.35 6.71 10.00
C ARG A 51 2.17 5.75 9.79
N GLY A 52 2.34 4.48 10.13
CA GLY A 52 1.49 3.37 9.69
C GLY A 52 0.14 3.30 10.41
N GLY A 53 -0.31 4.42 10.98
CA GLY A 53 -1.57 4.57 11.70
C GLY A 53 -2.46 5.68 11.14
N GLY A 54 -2.19 6.17 9.93
CA GLY A 54 -3.11 7.07 9.22
C GLY A 54 -4.43 6.37 8.86
N ASP A 55 -5.48 7.14 8.61
CA ASP A 55 -6.81 6.60 8.26
C ASP A 55 -6.76 5.73 7.00
N MET A 56 -7.24 4.49 7.12
CA MET A 56 -7.25 3.47 6.06
C MET A 56 -8.59 3.40 5.32
N SER A 57 -9.61 4.15 5.76
CA SER A 57 -10.99 4.06 5.28
C SER A 57 -11.10 4.06 3.76
N MET A 58 -10.50 5.05 3.10
CA MET A 58 -10.52 5.13 1.62
C MET A 58 -9.74 4.02 0.91
N GLY A 59 -8.76 3.40 1.57
CA GLY A 59 -8.06 2.24 1.04
C GLY A 59 -8.92 0.98 1.12
N LEU A 60 -9.66 0.82 2.22
CA LEU A 60 -10.53 -0.32 2.48
C LEU A 60 -11.78 -0.31 1.61
N LEU A 61 -12.38 0.86 1.36
CA LEU A 61 -13.54 1.00 0.48
C LEU A 61 -13.26 0.65 -0.99
N ARG A 62 -11.99 0.46 -1.38
CA ARG A 62 -11.60 -0.05 -2.69
C ARG A 62 -11.65 -1.57 -2.78
N ILE A 63 -11.74 -2.26 -1.64
CA ILE A 63 -11.69 -3.72 -1.55
C ILE A 63 -13.11 -4.25 -1.63
N ASP A 64 -13.38 -5.12 -2.62
CA ASP A 64 -14.72 -5.68 -2.83
C ASP A 64 -15.26 -6.45 -1.62
N ALA A 65 -14.38 -7.14 -0.89
CA ALA A 65 -14.77 -7.84 0.34
C ALA A 65 -15.28 -6.89 1.42
N VAL A 66 -14.63 -5.72 1.58
CA VAL A 66 -15.05 -4.71 2.54
C VAL A 66 -16.37 -4.07 2.09
N LYS A 67 -16.52 -3.73 0.81
CA LYS A 67 -17.78 -3.17 0.31
C LYS A 67 -18.97 -4.12 0.51
N LYS A 68 -18.75 -5.43 0.34
CA LYS A 68 -19.76 -6.46 0.60
C LYS A 68 -20.08 -6.59 2.09
N GLU A 69 -19.07 -6.57 2.94
CA GLU A 69 -19.23 -6.58 4.41
C GLU A 69 -20.03 -5.38 4.90
N LEU A 70 -19.82 -4.21 4.29
CA LEU A 70 -20.57 -2.98 4.58
C LEU A 70 -21.94 -2.93 3.88
N GLU A 71 -22.29 -3.95 3.10
CA GLU A 71 -23.53 -4.02 2.32
C GLU A 71 -23.79 -2.74 1.51
N LEU A 72 -22.75 -2.20 0.86
CA LEU A 72 -22.86 -0.92 0.16
C LEU A 72 -23.91 -0.98 -0.95
N MET A 73 -24.78 0.03 -0.96
CA MET A 73 -25.79 0.19 -2.00
C MET A 73 -25.17 0.73 -3.31
N PRO A 74 -25.79 0.48 -4.48
CA PRO A 74 -25.24 0.92 -5.77
C PRO A 74 -24.99 2.43 -5.88
N ASP A 75 -25.85 3.24 -5.26
CA ASP A 75 -25.72 4.70 -5.19
C ASP A 75 -24.56 5.13 -4.29
N GLN A 76 -24.36 4.46 -3.14
CA GLN A 76 -23.19 4.66 -2.29
C GLN A 76 -21.90 4.31 -3.03
N GLU A 77 -21.86 3.19 -3.76
CA GLU A 77 -20.70 2.84 -4.58
C GLU A 77 -20.39 3.88 -5.66
N GLU A 78 -21.42 4.44 -6.31
CA GLU A 78 -21.24 5.50 -7.30
C GLU A 78 -20.72 6.80 -6.66
N ALA A 79 -21.26 7.18 -5.50
CA ALA A 79 -20.80 8.33 -4.73
C ALA A 79 -19.34 8.17 -4.29
N LEU A 80 -18.96 6.99 -3.78
CA LEU A 80 -17.57 6.68 -3.41
C LEU A 80 -16.61 6.76 -4.60
N LYS A 81 -17.03 6.32 -5.79
CA LYS A 81 -16.22 6.46 -7.02
C LYS A 81 -15.98 7.93 -7.38
N LYS A 82 -17.00 8.79 -7.22
CA LYS A 82 -16.85 10.24 -7.42
C LYS A 82 -15.91 10.86 -6.39
N LEU A 83 -16.06 10.49 -5.11
CA LEU A 83 -15.15 10.91 -4.04
C LEU A 83 -13.70 10.47 -4.29
N GLU A 84 -13.50 9.29 -4.85
CA GLU A 84 -12.18 8.82 -5.24
C GLU A 84 -11.59 9.65 -6.40
N ALA A 85 -12.41 10.00 -7.40
CA ALA A 85 -11.99 10.82 -8.54
C ALA A 85 -11.70 12.28 -8.16
N GLU A 86 -12.36 12.81 -7.14
CA GLU A 86 -12.05 14.13 -6.55
C GLU A 86 -10.74 14.17 -5.79
N ARG A 87 -10.21 13.00 -5.42
CA ARG A 87 -8.95 12.92 -4.71
C ARG A 87 -7.88 13.42 -5.67
N PRO A 88 -7.07 14.43 -5.30
CA PRO A 88 -6.00 14.88 -6.16
C PRO A 88 -5.15 13.66 -6.52
N GLU A 89 -4.97 13.41 -7.83
CA GLU A 89 -4.03 12.40 -8.31
C GLU A 89 -2.77 12.52 -7.48
N ARG A 90 -2.25 11.39 -7.00
CA ARG A 90 -1.10 11.32 -6.07
C ARG A 90 -0.03 12.28 -6.59
N GLY A 91 -0.03 13.48 -6.01
CA GLY A 91 0.49 14.66 -6.70
C GLY A 91 1.95 14.51 -7.01
N GLU A 92 2.42 15.33 -7.95
CA GLU A 92 3.84 15.51 -8.25
C GLU A 92 4.67 15.36 -6.96
N ARG A 93 5.72 14.53 -7.03
CA ARG A 93 6.61 14.35 -5.89
C ARG A 93 6.96 15.74 -5.36
N PRO A 94 6.78 15.99 -4.05
CA PRO A 94 7.06 17.30 -3.49
C PRO A 94 8.44 17.74 -3.95
N ASN A 95 8.52 18.92 -4.57
CA ASN A 95 9.77 19.47 -5.08
C ASN A 95 10.62 19.98 -3.90
N PHE A 96 11.07 19.05 -3.06
CA PHE A 96 11.85 19.29 -1.85
C PHE A 96 13.17 18.53 -1.95
N ASP A 97 14.28 19.25 -1.81
CA ASP A 97 15.62 18.68 -1.89
C ASP A 97 16.01 18.05 -0.55
N PHE A 98 15.61 16.79 -0.35
CA PHE A 98 15.95 16.04 0.86
C PHE A 98 17.46 15.79 1.03
N GLN A 99 18.23 15.84 -0.06
CA GLN A 99 19.66 15.52 -0.03
C GLN A 99 20.46 16.67 0.58
N ASN A 100 20.09 17.91 0.26
CA ASN A 100 20.80 19.10 0.74
C ASN A 100 20.09 19.83 1.89
N ALA A 101 18.83 19.48 2.22
CA ALA A 101 18.12 20.07 3.33
C ALA A 101 18.82 19.82 4.69
N THR A 102 18.73 20.81 5.56
CA THR A 102 19.08 20.68 6.99
C THR A 102 18.06 19.81 7.73
N ASP A 103 18.40 19.38 8.95
CA ASP A 103 17.47 18.62 9.79
C ASP A 103 16.21 19.44 10.14
N GLU A 104 16.36 20.74 10.38
CA GLU A 104 15.25 21.65 10.67
C GLU A 104 14.32 21.81 9.47
N GLU A 105 14.87 21.98 8.25
CA GLU A 105 14.07 22.04 7.03
C GLU A 105 13.34 20.73 6.73
N ARG A 106 14.01 19.59 6.97
CA ARG A 106 13.37 18.27 6.85
C ARG A 106 12.22 18.14 7.83
N GLN A 107 12.41 18.52 9.09
CA GLN A 107 11.38 18.44 10.13
C GLN A 107 10.19 19.32 9.77
N ALA A 108 10.43 20.58 9.39
CA ALA A 108 9.37 21.51 8.96
C ALA A 108 8.59 20.98 7.76
N PHE A 109 9.27 20.35 6.79
CA PHE A 109 8.62 19.69 5.66
C PHE A 109 7.70 18.55 6.11
N PHE A 110 8.18 17.66 6.98
CA PHE A 110 7.36 16.54 7.48
C PHE A 110 6.17 17.04 8.29
N ASP A 111 6.35 18.03 9.17
CA ASP A 111 5.28 18.60 9.97
C ASP A 111 4.20 19.25 9.10
N LYS A 112 4.61 20.00 8.06
CA LYS A 112 3.67 20.54 7.08
C LYS A 112 2.89 19.45 6.37
N ARG A 113 3.57 18.40 5.88
CA ARG A 113 2.91 17.27 5.19
C ARG A 113 1.99 16.47 6.10
N MET A 114 2.34 16.33 7.37
CA MET A 114 1.47 15.69 8.36
C MET A 114 0.19 16.49 8.57
N LYS A 115 0.29 17.81 8.78
CA LYS A 115 -0.89 18.67 8.93
C LYS A 115 -1.77 18.65 7.69
N GLU A 116 -1.18 18.76 6.50
CA GLU A 116 -1.92 18.65 5.23
C GLU A 116 -2.63 17.29 5.12
N GLN A 117 -1.96 16.20 5.51
CA GLN A 117 -2.56 14.87 5.50
C GLN A 117 -3.71 14.74 6.51
N GLU A 118 -3.56 15.29 7.71
CA GLU A 118 -4.61 15.30 8.74
C GLU A 118 -5.84 16.08 8.28
N GLU A 119 -5.66 17.28 7.70
CA GLU A 119 -6.76 18.08 7.16
C GLU A 119 -7.47 17.36 6.00
N GLN A 120 -6.72 16.76 5.07
CA GLN A 120 -7.30 16.01 3.96
C GLN A 120 -8.02 14.74 4.44
N THR A 121 -7.51 14.12 5.49
CA THR A 121 -8.16 12.96 6.12
C THR A 121 -9.47 13.35 6.78
N ALA A 122 -9.49 14.44 7.55
CA ALA A 122 -10.69 14.95 8.19
C ALA A 122 -11.77 15.31 7.17
N LYS A 123 -11.42 16.07 6.12
CA LYS A 123 -12.35 16.42 5.04
C LYS A 123 -12.89 15.18 4.31
N MET A 124 -12.04 14.20 4.07
CA MET A 124 -12.48 12.94 3.45
C MET A 124 -13.43 12.18 4.37
N ARG A 125 -13.16 12.17 5.68
CA ARG A 125 -14.02 11.52 6.66
C ARG A 125 -15.41 12.14 6.72
N GLU A 126 -15.51 13.47 6.70
CA GLU A 126 -16.78 14.20 6.62
C GLU A 126 -17.58 13.78 5.38
N LYS A 127 -16.94 13.76 4.20
CA LYS A 127 -17.61 13.30 2.96
C LYS A 127 -18.04 11.84 3.02
N LEU A 128 -17.29 10.98 3.70
CA LEU A 128 -17.69 9.59 3.90
C LEU A 128 -18.94 9.49 4.79
N GLU A 129 -19.05 10.32 5.83
CA GLU A 129 -20.23 10.38 6.72
C GLU A 129 -21.48 10.91 6.02
N GLU A 130 -21.33 11.68 4.93
CA GLU A 130 -22.45 12.11 4.09
C GLU A 130 -22.97 11.00 3.16
N VAL A 131 -22.14 9.99 2.84
CA VAL A 131 -22.44 8.92 1.88
C VAL A 131 -22.80 7.61 2.57
N LEU A 132 -22.11 7.27 3.65
CA LEU A 132 -22.25 6.01 4.37
C LEU A 132 -23.12 6.19 5.61
N PHE A 133 -23.89 5.17 5.95
CA PHE A 133 -24.66 5.16 7.18
C PHE A 133 -23.73 5.06 8.41
N PRO A 134 -24.15 5.56 9.59
CA PRO A 134 -23.35 5.51 10.81
C PRO A 134 -22.82 4.11 11.13
N GLU A 135 -23.66 3.08 11.00
CA GLU A 135 -23.30 1.68 11.19
C GLU A 135 -22.25 1.17 10.19
N GLN A 136 -22.28 1.64 8.94
CA GLN A 136 -21.26 1.28 7.93
C GLN A 136 -19.92 1.96 8.24
N ILE A 137 -19.98 3.19 8.76
CA ILE A 137 -18.82 3.93 9.22
C ILE A 137 -18.18 3.25 10.43
N ASP A 138 -18.97 2.85 11.41
CA ASP A 138 -18.48 2.14 12.60
C ASP A 138 -17.85 0.80 12.20
N ARG A 139 -18.52 0.04 11.31
CA ARG A 139 -17.99 -1.22 10.81
C ARG A 139 -16.69 -1.04 10.02
N LEU A 140 -16.58 0.04 9.25
CA LEU A 140 -15.35 0.38 8.52
C LEU A 140 -14.19 0.70 9.48
N ASP A 141 -14.47 1.46 10.55
CA ASP A 141 -13.47 1.78 11.59
C ASP A 141 -13.01 0.50 12.34
N GLU A 142 -13.92 -0.42 12.64
CA GLU A 142 -13.61 -1.73 13.23
C GLU A 142 -12.67 -2.55 12.32
N ILE A 143 -13.00 -2.68 11.04
CA ILE A 143 -12.18 -3.38 10.06
C ILE A 143 -10.80 -2.72 9.94
N ALA A 144 -10.76 -1.39 9.90
CA ALA A 144 -9.50 -0.65 9.88
C ALA A 144 -8.65 -0.95 11.11
N LEU A 145 -9.25 -0.96 12.29
CA LEU A 145 -8.56 -1.23 13.55
C LEU A 145 -8.04 -2.68 13.63
N GLN A 146 -8.81 -3.66 13.12
CA GLN A 146 -8.36 -5.05 13.00
C GLN A 146 -7.15 -5.20 12.08
N LEU A 147 -7.15 -4.52 10.93
CA LEU A 147 -6.08 -4.62 9.93
C LEU A 147 -4.82 -3.84 10.32
N GLN A 148 -5.00 -2.68 10.96
CA GLN A 148 -3.88 -1.89 11.48
C GLN A 148 -3.22 -2.56 12.69
N GLY A 149 -3.98 -3.32 13.49
CA GLY A 149 -3.50 -3.95 14.70
C GLY A 149 -2.85 -2.91 15.63
N ILE A 150 -1.64 -3.20 16.12
CA ILE A 150 -0.96 -2.33 17.08
C ILE A 150 -0.65 -0.93 16.54
N MET A 151 -0.57 -0.76 15.21
CA MET A 151 -0.34 0.54 14.59
C MET A 151 -1.53 1.49 14.77
N ALA A 152 -2.73 0.97 15.05
CA ALA A 152 -3.90 1.77 15.39
C ALA A 152 -3.70 2.62 16.66
N LEU A 153 -2.77 2.24 17.56
CA LEU A 153 -2.42 3.05 18.73
C LEU A 153 -1.74 4.38 18.38
N SER A 154 -1.37 4.61 17.12
CA SER A 154 -0.92 5.92 16.64
C SER A 154 -2.07 6.81 16.13
N ASN A 155 -3.29 6.29 16.01
CA ASN A 155 -4.45 7.03 15.56
C ASN A 155 -5.00 7.91 16.71
N PRO A 156 -5.19 9.23 16.51
CA PRO A 156 -5.72 10.12 17.53
C PRO A 156 -7.10 9.73 18.09
N LYS A 157 -8.00 9.20 17.25
CA LYS A 157 -9.34 8.72 17.68
C LYS A 157 -9.20 7.53 18.63
N VAL A 158 -8.31 6.59 18.31
CA VAL A 158 -8.04 5.42 19.16
C VAL A 158 -7.37 5.85 20.47
N GLN A 159 -6.41 6.77 20.42
CA GLN A 159 -5.76 7.29 21.63
C GLN A 159 -6.76 7.99 22.56
N LYS A 160 -7.66 8.80 21.98
CA LYS A 160 -8.73 9.47 22.73
C LYS A 160 -9.69 8.46 23.37
N GLU A 161 -10.12 7.46 22.60
CA GLU A 161 -11.04 6.43 23.09
C GLU A 161 -10.40 5.56 24.17
N LEU A 162 -9.11 5.23 24.05
CA LEU A 162 -8.38 4.49 25.08
C LEU A 162 -7.90 5.36 26.25
N GLU A 163 -8.19 6.66 26.22
CA GLU A 163 -7.76 7.63 27.24
C GLU A 163 -6.25 7.53 27.51
N ILE A 164 -5.46 7.44 26.43
CA ILE A 164 -4.01 7.34 26.52
C ILE A 164 -3.45 8.59 27.17
N THR A 165 -2.72 8.41 28.26
CA THR A 165 -2.07 9.53 28.97
C THR A 165 -0.84 10.04 28.23
N GLU A 166 -0.42 11.27 28.51
CA GLU A 166 0.83 11.83 27.97
C GLU A 166 2.05 10.95 28.31
N ALA A 167 2.08 10.38 29.51
CA ALA A 167 3.13 9.47 29.94
C ALA A 167 3.17 8.20 29.06
N GLN A 168 2.02 7.58 28.79
CA GLN A 168 1.92 6.44 27.89
C GLN A 168 2.24 6.80 26.44
N GLN A 169 1.84 7.98 25.98
CA GLN A 169 2.16 8.45 24.63
C GLN A 169 3.66 8.63 24.45
N LYS A 170 4.33 9.21 25.47
CA LYS A 170 5.79 9.35 25.49
C LYS A 170 6.48 7.99 25.51
N GLU A 171 6.05 7.08 26.39
CA GLU A 171 6.63 5.74 26.46
C GLU A 171 6.45 4.96 25.14
N MET A 172 5.27 5.01 24.52
CA MET A 172 5.05 4.41 23.21
C MET A 172 5.94 5.03 22.12
N THR A 173 6.23 6.33 22.20
CA THR A 173 7.13 7.01 21.26
C THR A 173 8.56 6.53 21.44
N GLU A 174 9.06 6.48 22.68
CA GLU A 174 10.39 5.95 23.00
C GLU A 174 10.56 4.49 22.54
N LYS A 175 9.55 3.64 22.78
CA LYS A 175 9.55 2.26 22.28
C LYS A 175 9.61 2.21 20.75
N ARG A 176 8.81 3.03 20.05
CA ARG A 176 8.83 3.11 18.58
C ARG A 176 10.18 3.55 18.03
N ASP A 177 10.81 4.52 18.67
CA ASP A 177 12.13 5.01 18.25
C ASP A 177 13.21 3.94 18.46
N GLY A 178 13.23 3.27 19.62
CA GLY A 178 14.13 2.15 19.86
C GLY A 178 13.91 1.00 18.88
N MET A 179 12.67 0.69 18.52
CA MET A 179 12.36 -0.31 17.49
C MET A 179 12.82 0.12 16.10
N ARG A 180 12.69 1.41 15.75
CA ARG A 180 13.18 1.95 14.48
C ARG A 180 14.70 1.81 14.36
N GLU A 181 15.44 2.06 15.44
CA GLU A 181 16.89 1.86 15.49
C GLU A 181 17.27 0.38 15.32
N LYS A 182 16.61 -0.52 16.07
CA LYS A 182 16.78 -1.98 15.92
C LYS A 182 16.54 -2.42 14.47
N MET A 183 15.43 -1.98 13.87
CA MET A 183 15.08 -2.28 12.48
C MET A 183 16.10 -1.74 11.47
N ARG A 184 16.64 -0.54 11.70
CA ARG A 184 17.69 0.03 10.84
C ARG A 184 18.96 -0.82 10.87
N GLY A 185 19.39 -1.27 12.05
CA GLY A 185 20.53 -2.17 12.21
C GLY A 185 20.29 -3.52 11.52
N MET A 186 19.14 -4.13 11.78
CA MET A 186 18.74 -5.40 11.15
C MET A 186 18.68 -5.30 9.62
N MET A 187 18.12 -4.21 9.09
CA MET A 187 18.03 -4.00 7.65
C MET A 187 19.42 -3.83 7.02
N GLN A 188 20.35 -3.12 7.67
CA GLN A 188 21.73 -3.00 7.20
C GLN A 188 22.44 -4.37 7.15
N GLU A 189 22.29 -5.20 8.17
CA GLU A 189 22.83 -6.56 8.21
C GLU A 189 22.20 -7.44 7.10
N ALA A 190 20.88 -7.35 6.94
CA ALA A 190 20.16 -8.14 5.96
C ALA A 190 20.57 -7.81 4.52
N PHE A 191 20.72 -6.51 4.20
CA PHE A 191 21.22 -6.06 2.90
C PHE A 191 22.64 -6.56 2.60
N GLN A 192 23.49 -6.69 3.62
CA GLN A 192 24.83 -7.25 3.47
C GLN A 192 24.80 -8.77 3.27
N SER A 193 23.84 -9.47 3.89
CA SER A 193 23.72 -10.92 3.80
C SER A 193 23.11 -11.43 2.48
N GLY A 194 22.28 -10.63 1.80
CA GLY A 194 21.57 -11.03 0.58
C GLY A 194 20.50 -12.11 0.76
N ASP A 195 20.23 -12.51 2.00
CA ASP A 195 19.33 -13.63 2.35
C ASP A 195 17.90 -13.13 2.57
N ARG A 196 17.02 -13.41 1.61
CA ARG A 196 15.62 -12.99 1.64
C ARG A 196 14.80 -13.68 2.71
N ASP A 197 15.16 -14.91 3.11
CA ASP A 197 14.42 -15.65 4.13
C ASP A 197 14.72 -15.08 5.52
N LYS A 198 15.98 -14.71 5.77
CA LYS A 198 16.35 -13.98 6.99
C LYS A 198 15.65 -12.63 7.11
N ILE A 199 15.50 -11.88 6.01
CA ILE A 199 14.72 -10.63 6.00
C ILE A 199 13.29 -10.88 6.47
N ARG A 200 12.65 -11.95 5.98
CA ARG A 200 11.26 -12.28 6.32
C ARG A 200 11.10 -12.65 7.79
N GLU A 201 12.01 -13.48 8.32
CA GLU A 201 12.02 -13.86 9.73
C GLU A 201 12.24 -12.65 10.63
N MET A 202 13.22 -11.79 10.29
CA MET A 202 13.49 -10.54 11.01
C MET A 202 12.27 -9.62 11.05
N MET A 203 11.60 -9.39 9.92
CA MET A 203 10.40 -8.55 9.87
C MET A 203 9.26 -9.13 10.72
N THR A 204 9.08 -10.46 10.69
CA THR A 204 8.06 -11.14 11.49
C THR A 204 8.34 -11.01 12.98
N LYS A 205 9.61 -11.20 13.39
CA LYS A 205 10.02 -11.05 14.78
C LYS A 205 9.84 -9.61 15.26
N ALA A 206 10.32 -8.64 14.47
CA ALA A 206 10.19 -7.24 14.82
C ALA A 206 8.72 -6.81 14.97
N GLN A 207 7.82 -7.32 14.11
CA GLN A 207 6.39 -7.06 14.26
C GLN A 207 5.82 -7.58 15.59
N LYS A 208 6.16 -8.82 15.99
CA LYS A 208 5.72 -9.41 17.26
C LYS A 208 6.31 -8.70 18.48
N ASP A 209 7.58 -8.33 18.38
CA ASP A 209 8.27 -7.58 19.43
C ASP A 209 7.61 -6.20 19.58
N SER A 210 7.29 -5.53 18.48
CA SER A 210 6.54 -4.26 18.49
C SER A 210 5.15 -4.37 19.11
N GLU A 211 4.42 -5.42 18.78
CA GLU A 211 3.11 -5.69 19.36
C GLU A 211 3.22 -5.87 20.87
N THR A 212 4.16 -6.71 21.33
CA THR A 212 4.36 -7.00 22.75
C THR A 212 4.79 -5.75 23.53
N GLU A 213 5.76 -5.00 23.01
CA GLU A 213 6.31 -3.81 23.65
C GLU A 213 5.26 -2.69 23.76
N LEU A 214 4.46 -2.44 22.71
CA LEU A 214 3.45 -1.38 22.71
C LEU A 214 2.19 -1.75 23.49
N LEU A 215 1.71 -3.01 23.39
CA LEU A 215 0.64 -3.47 24.27
C LEU A 215 1.08 -3.44 25.73
N GLY A 216 2.36 -3.66 26.02
CA GLY A 216 2.92 -3.56 27.38
C GLY A 216 2.69 -2.21 28.07
N VAL A 217 2.54 -1.12 27.30
CA VAL A 217 2.28 0.24 27.82
C VAL A 217 0.82 0.42 28.28
N LEU A 218 -0.10 -0.34 27.69
CA LEU A 218 -1.52 -0.25 27.99
C LEU A 218 -1.87 -0.98 29.30
N THR A 219 -2.79 -0.40 30.06
CA THR A 219 -3.40 -1.08 31.22
C THR A 219 -4.24 -2.27 30.77
N SER A 220 -4.62 -3.14 31.72
CA SER A 220 -5.56 -4.24 31.45
C SER A 220 -6.88 -3.75 30.85
N ASP A 221 -7.39 -2.63 31.36
CA ASP A 221 -8.67 -2.07 30.96
C ASP A 221 -8.60 -1.46 29.56
N GLN A 222 -7.49 -0.78 29.24
CA GLN A 222 -7.22 -0.25 27.90
C GLN A 222 -7.07 -1.38 26.87
N LYS A 223 -6.39 -2.49 27.22
CA LYS A 223 -6.31 -3.67 26.34
C LYS A 223 -7.70 -4.25 26.08
N ALA A 224 -8.50 -4.43 27.13
CA ALA A 224 -9.86 -4.93 26.99
C ALA A 224 -10.74 -3.99 26.14
N LYS A 225 -10.59 -2.67 26.31
CA LYS A 225 -11.28 -1.67 25.49
C LYS A 225 -10.83 -1.74 24.04
N PHE A 226 -9.53 -1.85 23.79
CA PHE A 226 -8.96 -1.96 22.44
C PHE A 226 -9.46 -3.21 21.71
N GLU A 227 -9.57 -4.36 22.40
CA GLU A 227 -10.17 -5.56 21.80
C GLU A 227 -11.66 -5.39 21.52
N LYS A 228 -12.42 -4.72 22.39
CA LYS A 228 -13.84 -4.43 22.13
C LYS A 228 -14.03 -3.51 20.92
N MET A 229 -13.15 -2.52 20.75
CA MET A 229 -13.19 -1.59 19.61
C MET A 229 -12.93 -2.27 18.26
N LYS A 230 -12.41 -3.50 18.23
CA LYS A 230 -12.24 -4.27 16.99
C LYS A 230 -13.55 -4.80 16.44
N GLY A 231 -14.60 -4.91 17.26
CA GLY A 231 -15.88 -5.45 16.86
C GLY A 231 -15.81 -6.89 16.35
N GLU A 232 -16.72 -7.24 15.44
CA GLU A 232 -16.81 -8.59 14.89
C GLU A 232 -15.62 -8.91 13.96
N LYS A 233 -15.05 -10.11 14.07
CA LYS A 233 -13.88 -10.50 13.26
C LYS A 233 -14.19 -10.42 11.76
N PHE A 234 -13.36 -9.69 11.02
CA PHE A 234 -13.39 -9.62 9.56
C PHE A 234 -12.22 -10.42 8.96
N GLU A 235 -12.52 -11.40 8.13
CA GLU A 235 -11.49 -12.19 7.42
C GLU A 235 -11.23 -11.60 6.03
N MET A 236 -10.12 -10.86 5.91
CA MET A 236 -9.66 -10.36 4.61
C MET A 236 -9.35 -11.52 3.66
N PRO A 237 -9.93 -11.56 2.45
CA PRO A 237 -9.59 -12.57 1.46
C PRO A 237 -8.12 -12.51 1.06
N GLU A 238 -7.52 -13.68 0.83
CA GLU A 238 -6.14 -13.80 0.39
C GLU A 238 -5.93 -13.00 -0.91
N GLY A 239 -4.82 -12.26 -0.97
CA GLY A 239 -4.47 -11.43 -2.13
C GLY A 239 -5.22 -10.09 -2.25
N GLN A 240 -6.19 -9.80 -1.38
CA GLN A 240 -6.92 -8.51 -1.37
C GLN A 240 -6.49 -7.55 -0.26
N GLY A 241 -5.53 -7.95 0.58
CA GLY A 241 -5.01 -7.13 1.68
C GLY A 241 -4.17 -5.94 1.21
N PHE A 242 -4.31 -4.81 1.92
CA PHE A 242 -3.51 -3.61 1.66
C PHE A 242 -2.03 -3.88 1.94
N GLY A 243 -1.15 -3.60 0.96
CA GLY A 243 0.31 -3.45 1.17
C GLY A 243 1.06 -4.61 1.85
N GLY A 244 0.63 -5.87 1.68
CA GLY A 244 1.29 -7.01 2.32
C GLY A 244 1.00 -7.14 3.82
N PHE A 245 0.07 -6.35 4.36
CA PHE A 245 -0.43 -6.44 5.74
C PHE A 245 -1.56 -7.46 5.91
N GLY A 246 -2.04 -8.06 4.81
CA GLY A 246 -2.99 -9.16 4.85
C GLY A 246 -2.30 -10.47 5.21
N ARG A 247 -2.40 -10.87 6.48
CA ARG A 247 -2.23 -12.24 6.99
C ARG A 247 -0.89 -12.89 6.60
N GLY A 248 0.06 -12.87 7.53
CA GLY A 248 1.16 -13.83 7.53
C GLY A 248 0.61 -15.26 7.52
N GLY A 249 0.55 -15.87 6.35
CA GLY A 249 0.25 -17.27 6.08
C GLY A 249 1.25 -17.82 5.04
N PRO A 250 1.74 -19.06 5.18
CA PRO A 250 2.84 -19.57 4.36
C PRO A 250 2.36 -20.02 2.98
N GLY A 251 2.58 -19.19 1.97
CA GLY A 251 2.46 -19.54 0.54
C GLY A 251 2.80 -18.30 -0.30
N GLY A 252 3.83 -18.23 -1.14
CA GLY A 252 4.37 -19.30 -1.96
C GLY A 252 3.49 -19.49 -3.19
N GLY A 253 3.51 -18.54 -4.13
CA GLY A 253 2.86 -18.67 -5.43
C GLY A 253 3.60 -17.86 -6.50
N PRO A 254 3.84 -18.42 -7.69
CA PRO A 254 5.10 -18.25 -8.42
C PRO A 254 5.19 -16.95 -9.20
N GLY A 255 6.43 -16.53 -9.46
CA GLY A 255 6.76 -15.41 -10.33
C GLY A 255 5.97 -15.41 -11.64
N GLY A 256 5.57 -14.21 -12.05
CA GLY A 256 4.93 -13.97 -13.33
C GLY A 256 5.73 -14.60 -14.49
N PRO A 257 5.04 -15.07 -15.54
CA PRO A 257 5.62 -15.92 -16.56
C PRO A 257 6.73 -15.21 -17.34
N GLY A 258 7.98 -15.59 -17.06
CA GLY A 258 9.08 -15.46 -18.00
C GLY A 258 8.94 -16.51 -19.10
N GLY A 259 8.39 -16.11 -20.25
CA GLY A 259 8.63 -16.74 -21.56
C GLY A 259 9.16 -15.65 -22.50
N GLN A 260 10.14 -15.84 -23.37
CA GLN A 260 10.77 -17.03 -23.89
C GLN A 260 12.29 -16.81 -24.00
N ARG A 261 13.09 -17.78 -23.57
CA ARG A 261 14.36 -18.07 -24.25
C ARG A 261 14.42 -19.57 -24.47
N GLY A 262 13.66 -20.02 -25.47
CA GLY A 262 13.73 -21.37 -25.99
C GLY A 262 15.15 -21.66 -26.45
N GLN A 263 15.80 -22.57 -25.73
CA GLN A 263 16.96 -23.29 -26.19
C GLN A 263 16.56 -24.06 -27.46
N ARG A 264 17.18 -23.70 -28.59
CA ARG A 264 17.23 -24.59 -29.75
C ARG A 264 18.50 -25.42 -29.59
N GLY A 265 18.33 -26.69 -29.20
CA GLY A 265 19.32 -27.74 -29.44
C GLY A 265 19.69 -27.72 -30.92
N GLY A 266 20.96 -27.84 -31.29
CA GLY A 266 21.72 -29.06 -31.07
C GLY A 266 21.78 -29.73 -32.44
N ASP A 267 22.76 -29.35 -33.26
CA ASP A 267 23.16 -30.18 -34.39
C ASP A 267 24.68 -30.08 -34.55
N ARG A 268 25.33 -31.19 -34.21
CA ARG A 268 26.76 -31.41 -34.27
C ARG A 268 26.96 -32.37 -35.44
N GLY A 269 27.15 -31.83 -36.64
CA GLY A 269 27.48 -32.56 -37.86
C GLY A 269 28.85 -32.16 -38.37
N GLN A 270 29.72 -33.15 -38.55
CA GLN A 270 31.13 -33.05 -38.94
C GLN A 270 31.34 -32.60 -40.40
N ARG A 271 32.43 -31.87 -40.68
CA ARG A 271 33.54 -32.23 -41.62
C ARG A 271 34.19 -31.02 -42.29
N GLY A 272 35.54 -31.06 -42.36
CA GLY A 272 36.42 -30.45 -43.38
C GLY A 272 36.54 -28.92 -43.31
N GLY A 273 37.69 -28.29 -43.17
CA GLY A 273 38.94 -28.54 -43.89
C GLY A 273 39.02 -27.58 -45.09
N GLY A 274 39.94 -26.61 -45.05
CA GLY A 274 40.33 -25.82 -46.23
C GLY A 274 40.24 -24.29 -46.10
N ASP A 275 41.42 -23.70 -45.93
CA ASP A 275 41.95 -22.51 -46.61
C ASP A 275 41.36 -21.09 -46.47
N ARG A 276 42.32 -20.20 -46.18
CA ARG A 276 42.46 -18.74 -46.46
C ARG A 276 42.03 -18.37 -47.90
N PRO A 277 41.77 -17.07 -48.26
CA PRO A 277 42.60 -15.91 -47.88
C PRO A 277 41.89 -14.56 -47.64
N ALA A 278 42.75 -13.60 -47.28
CA ALA A 278 42.49 -12.18 -47.09
C ALA A 278 42.09 -11.44 -48.37
N ALA A 279 41.36 -10.34 -48.20
CA ALA A 279 41.29 -9.18 -49.09
C ALA A 279 41.00 -7.98 -48.18
N GLU A 280 41.97 -7.08 -48.03
CA GLU A 280 42.03 -5.74 -48.67
C GLU A 280 41.09 -4.71 -48.01
#